data_AF-A0A1F5H1N6-F1
#
_entry.id   AF-A0A1F5H1N6-F1
#
_cell.length_a   1.000
_cell.length_b   1.000
_cell.length_c   1.000
_cell.angle_alpha   90.00
_cell.angle_beta   90.00
_cell.angle_gamma   90.00
#
_symmetry.space_group_name_H-M   'P 1'
#
loop_
_entity.id
_entity.type
_entity.pdbx_description
1 polymer ?
#
loop_
_entity_poly.entity_id
_entity_poly.type
_entity_poly.pdbx_seq_one_letter_code
_entity_poly.pdbx_strand_id
1 'polypeptide(L)' 'MPIEGVGLGFINNISAAFGIKSFLLLFLVFYSVFALLLFRQVQIMNQKLPTSLSPTLRFVGILHVGVALAVLFLIAGIF' A
#
# COMPACT_ATOMS: atom_id res chain seq x y z
N MET A 1 38.38 24.48 8.60
CA MET A 1 37.60 23.53 9.41
C MET A 1 36.74 22.73 8.45
N PRO A 2 36.91 21.41 8.28
CA PRO A 2 36.24 20.68 7.21
C PRO A 2 34.81 20.34 7.63
N ILE A 3 33.83 20.93 6.94
CA ILE A 3 32.39 20.63 7.11
C ILE A 3 31.87 19.79 5.91
N GLU A 4 32.78 19.30 5.06
CA GLU A 4 32.45 18.64 3.78
C GLU A 4 32.08 17.15 3.92
N GLY A 5 32.24 16.55 5.11
CA GLY A 5 32.05 15.09 5.29
C GLY A 5 30.67 14.65 5.78
N VAL A 6 29.82 15.56 6.28
CA VAL A 6 28.62 15.17 7.05
C VAL A 6 27.44 14.77 6.14
N GLY A 7 27.32 15.37 4.95
CA GLY A 7 26.21 15.09 4.02
C GLY A 7 26.36 13.80 3.20
N LEU A 8 27.60 13.48 2.78
CA LEU A 8 27.90 12.31 1.94
C LEU A 8 27.99 10.99 2.73
N GLY A 9 28.20 11.06 4.06
CA GLY A 9 28.26 9.88 4.92
C GLY A 9 26.91 9.17 5.10
N PHE A 10 25.80 9.91 5.14
CA PHE A 10 24.46 9.31 5.36
C PHE A 10 24.01 8.42 4.20
N ILE A 11 24.27 8.82 2.96
CA ILE A 11 23.88 8.05 1.77
C ILE A 11 24.74 6.79 1.63
N ASN A 12 26.04 6.88 1.96
CA ASN A 12 26.94 5.71 1.93
C ASN A 12 26.61 4.63 2.96
N ASN A 13 25.88 4.98 4.03
CA ASN A 13 25.45 4.02 5.05
C ASN A 13 24.08 3.38 4.76
N ILE A 14 23.33 3.89 3.77
CA ILE A 14 22.06 3.29 3.37
C ILE A 14 22.34 2.18 2.36
N SER A 15 22.17 0.94 2.80
CA SER A 15 22.18 -0.20 1.89
C SER A 15 21.08 -0.07 0.84
N ALA A 16 21.38 -0.38 -0.41
CA ALA A 16 20.39 -0.43 -1.49
C ALA A 16 19.18 -1.31 -1.12
N ALA A 17 19.40 -2.38 -0.32
CA ALA A 17 18.35 -3.23 0.19
C ALA A 17 17.37 -2.47 1.12
N PHE A 18 17.88 -1.57 1.97
CA PHE A 18 17.03 -0.74 2.84
C PHE A 18 16.18 0.25 2.04
N GLY A 19 16.77 0.87 1.01
CA GLY A 19 16.05 1.78 0.11
C GLY A 19 14.91 1.09 -0.63
N ILE A 20 15.16 -0.09 -1.21
CA ILE A 20 14.15 -0.87 -1.94
C ILE A 20 13.02 -1.31 -1.01
N LYS A 21 13.35 -1.86 0.16
CA LYS A 21 12.33 -2.27 1.14
C LYS A 21 11.46 -1.10 1.57
N SER A 22 12.07 0.05 1.89
CA SER A 22 11.34 1.26 2.29
C SER A 22 10.42 1.78 1.19
N PHE A 23 10.89 1.78 -0.06
CA PHE A 23 10.08 2.16 -1.22
C PHE A 23 8.88 1.22 -1.43
N LEU A 24 9.09 -0.09 -1.33
CA LEU A 24 8.02 -1.09 -1.42
C LEU A 24 6.98 -0.91 -0.31
N LEU A 25 7.42 -0.65 0.92
CA LEU A 25 6.53 -0.41 2.05
C LEU A 25 5.70 0.87 1.83
N LEU A 26 6.32 1.95 1.37
CA LEU A 26 5.62 3.18 1.02
C LEU A 26 4.59 2.95 -0.10
N PHE A 27 4.98 2.25 -1.16
CA PHE A 27 4.07 1.86 -2.25
C PHE A 27 2.87 1.06 -1.73
N LEU A 28 3.10 0.14 -0.80
CA LEU A 28 2.07 -0.72 -0.25
C LEU A 28 1.06 0.04 0.64
N VAL A 29 1.51 1.08 1.33
CA VAL A 29 0.63 2.03 2.04
C VAL A 29 -0.30 2.71 1.04
N PHE A 30 0.24 3.27 -0.05
CA PHE A 30 -0.58 3.89 -1.09
C PHE A 30 -1.53 2.89 -1.75
N TYR A 31 -1.06 1.67 -2.01
CA TYR A 31 -1.89 0.60 -2.55
C TYR A 31 -3.04 0.23 -1.62
N SER A 32 -2.82 0.20 -0.30
CA SER A 32 -3.86 -0.08 0.69
C SER A 32 -4.93 1.02 0.71
N VAL A 33 -4.52 2.28 0.61
CA VAL A 33 -5.45 3.41 0.45
C VAL A 33 -6.23 3.29 -0.85
N PHE A 34 -5.57 2.95 -1.96
CA PHE A 34 -6.22 2.72 -3.24
C PHE A 34 -7.26 1.59 -3.18
N ALA A 35 -6.95 0.48 -2.50
CA ALA A 35 -7.90 -0.61 -2.30
C ALA A 35 -9.17 -0.16 -1.55
N LEU A 36 -9.03 0.70 -0.53
CA LEU A 36 -10.15 1.30 0.18
C LEU A 36 -10.98 2.24 -0.72
N LEU A 37 -10.32 3.04 -1.56
CA LEU A 37 -11.00 3.89 -2.53
C LEU A 37 -11.80 3.07 -3.53
N LEU A 38 -11.25 1.97 -4.07
CA LEU A 38 -11.97 1.06 -4.95
C LEU A 38 -13.18 0.43 -4.26
N PHE A 39 -13.02 -0.01 -3.01
CA PHE A 39 -14.14 -0.57 -2.26
C PHE A 39 -15.29 0.43 -2.11
N ARG A 40 -14.99 1.71 -1.84
CA ARG A 40 -15.99 2.78 -1.80
C ARG A 40 -16.69 2.95 -3.16
N GLN A 41 -15.97 2.87 -4.28
CA GLN A 41 -16.58 2.94 -5.61
C GLN A 41 -17.53 1.77 -5.87
N VAL A 42 -17.13 0.56 -5.48
CA VAL A 42 -17.98 -0.64 -5.57
C VAL A 42 -19.26 -0.45 -4.75
N GLN A 43 -19.18 0.15 -3.56
CA GLN A 43 -20.38 0.44 -2.77
C GLN A 43 -21.31 1.44 -3.46
N ILE A 44 -20.78 2.56 -3.97
CA ILE A 44 -21.56 3.59 -4.68
C ILE A 44 -22.23 2.99 -5.92
N MET A 45 -21.50 2.19 -6.71
CA MET A 45 -22.02 1.53 -7.89
C MET A 45 -23.20 0.60 -7.55
N ASN A 46 -23.06 -0.20 -6.50
CA ASN A 46 -24.13 -1.12 -6.08
C ASN A 46 -25.39 -0.43 -5.54
N GLN A 47 -25.30 0.83 -5.12
CA GLN A 47 -26.46 1.62 -4.71
C GLN A 47 -27.19 2.23 -5.92
N LYS A 48 -26.46 2.61 -6.96
CA LYS A 48 -27.02 3.29 -8.15
C LYS A 48 -27.47 2.32 -9.24
N LEU A 49 -26.81 1.18 -9.39
CA LEU A 49 -27.05 0.19 -10.43
C LEU A 49 -27.02 -1.22 -9.82
N PRO A 50 -28.12 -1.67 -9.19
CA PRO A 50 -28.21 -3.03 -8.70
C PRO A 50 -28.23 -3.99 -9.89
N THR A 51 -27.15 -4.74 -10.06
CA THR A 51 -27.02 -5.78 -11.08
C THR A 51 -26.90 -7.13 -10.41
N SER A 52 -27.10 -8.22 -11.16
CA SER A 52 -26.88 -9.58 -10.66
C SER A 52 -25.46 -9.82 -10.14
N LEU A 53 -24.48 -9.02 -10.60
CA LEU A 53 -23.09 -9.08 -10.18
C LEU A 53 -22.78 -8.31 -8.89
N SER A 54 -23.72 -7.50 -8.39
CA SER A 54 -23.52 -6.66 -7.22
C SER A 54 -23.05 -7.40 -5.96
N PRO A 55 -23.61 -8.58 -5.60
CA PRO A 55 -23.15 -9.35 -4.43
C PRO A 55 -21.70 -9.85 -4.60
N THR A 56 -21.36 -10.36 -5.77
CA THR A 56 -20.01 -10.84 -6.10
C THR A 56 -18.97 -9.71 -6.06
N LEU A 57 -19.29 -8.55 -6.62
CA LEU A 57 -18.40 -7.38 -6.60
C LEU A 57 -18.13 -6.88 -5.17
N ARG A 58 -19.14 -6.90 -4.29
CA ARG A 58 -18.94 -6.55 -2.86
C ARG A 58 -17.99 -7.52 -2.18
N PHE A 59 -18.19 -8.82 -2.40
CA PHE A 59 -17.34 -9.85 -1.82
C PHE A 59 -15.88 -9.72 -2.27
N VAL A 60 -15.65 -9.57 -3.58
CA VAL A 60 -14.30 -9.36 -4.13
C VAL A 60 -13.68 -8.07 -3.60
N GLY A 61 -14.47 -6.99 -3.45
CA GLY A 61 -14.00 -5.74 -2.87
C GLY A 61 -13.53 -5.87 -1.42
N ILE A 62 -14.27 -6.59 -0.58
CA ILE A 62 -13.88 -6.86 0.82
C ILE A 62 -12.61 -7.72 0.85
N LEU A 63 -12.56 -8.79 0.07
CA LEU A 63 -11.36 -9.65 -0.02
C LEU A 63 -10.14 -8.86 -0.48
N HIS A 64 -10.29 -8.00 -1.50
CA HIS A 64 -9.20 -7.19 -2.03
C HIS A 64 -8.62 -6.23 -0.98
N VAL A 65 -9.49 -5.53 -0.23
CA VAL A 65 -9.06 -4.67 0.89
C VAL A 65 -8.38 -5.50 1.98
N GLY A 66 -8.96 -6.65 2.34
CA GLY A 66 -8.40 -7.55 3.35
C GLY A 66 -7.00 -8.04 2.99
N VAL A 67 -6.79 -8.47 1.75
CA VAL A 67 -5.47 -8.91 1.24
C VAL A 67 -4.49 -7.75 1.22
N ALA A 68 -4.88 -6.56 0.75
CA ALA A 68 -4.00 -5.39 0.73
C ALA A 68 -3.49 -5.04 2.15
N LEU A 69 -4.38 -5.01 3.13
CA LEU A 69 -4.03 -4.75 4.53
C LEU A 69 -3.21 -5.88 5.15
N ALA A 70 -3.55 -7.14 4.90
CA ALA A 70 -2.79 -8.28 5.40
C ALA A 70 -1.33 -8.26 4.90
N VAL A 71 -1.13 -7.97 3.61
CA VAL A 71 0.20 -7.86 3.01
C VAL A 71 0.95 -6.64 3.58
N LEU A 72 0.26 -5.51 3.81
CA LEU A 72 0.84 -4.34 4.46
C LEU A 72 1.38 -4.67 5.86
N PHE A 73 0.57 -5.28 6.71
CA PHE A 73 0.98 -5.63 8.07
C PHE A 73 2.04 -6.74 8.10
N LEU A 74 1.96 -7.71 7.18
CA LEU A 74 2.99 -8.74 7.04
C LEU A 74 4.35 -8.11 6.72
N ILE A 75 4.42 -7.27 5.68
CA ILE A 75 5.67 -6.66 5.25
C ILE A 75 6.18 -5.67 6.29
N ALA A 76 5.29 -4.89 6.92
CA ALA A 76 5.66 -3.98 8.00
C ALA A 76 6.16 -4.72 9.25
N GLY A 77 5.62 -5.90 9.57
CA GLY A 77 6.04 -6.70 10.72
C GLY A 77 7.32 -7.52 10.50
N ILE A 78 7.65 -7.83 9.24
CA ILE A 78 8.92 -8.49 8.86
C ILE A 78 10.08 -7.48 8.74
N PHE A 79 9.76 -6.19 8.56
CA PHE A 79 10.73 -5.11 8.40
C PHE A 79 11.61 -4.92 9.63
#